data_AF-A0A8T0YTT9-F1
#
_entry.id   AF-A0A8T0YTT9-F1
#
_cell.length_a   1.000
_cell.length_b   1.000
_cell.length_c   1.000
_cell.angle_alpha   90.00
_cell.angle_beta   90.00
_cell.angle_gamma   90.00
#
_symmetry.space_group_name_H-M   'P 1'
#
loop_
_entity.id
_entity.type
_entity.pdbx_description
1 polymer ?
#
loop_
_entity_poly.entity_id
_entity_poly.type
_entity_poly.pdbx_seq_one_letter_code
_entity_poly.pdbx_strand_id
1 'polypeptide(L)'
;MNMSKHKEVKYESDQKAIKSKIDHFTFHGLEELNDACEITMKKRRLKNESPIHLLIAIYQLAKLRMLQLYYDCIDFYFDRSDFQYQEMDTDSAYIAFGSENSFQDCIKAELRDHFKQHKYDWFPRDYNKEVAKFDRRIPGMFKDEWSDDAMVSLPSKNHICYLPDESYKVKVSAKGVQQERGRNEDVLNPDRFETVVRDRITLQGTNKAFGLSKESKSIIAYTQTKSALPYFNDK
;
A
#
# COMPACT_ATOMS: atom_id res chain seq x y z
N MET A 1 -13.43 7.33 13.09
CA MET A 1 -13.79 8.73 12.84
C MET A 1 -12.71 9.63 13.43
N ASN A 2 -12.18 10.61 12.69
CA ASN A 2 -11.10 11.45 13.22
C ASN A 2 -11.66 12.51 14.19
N MET A 3 -11.62 12.21 15.48
CA MET A 3 -12.18 13.08 16.52
C MET A 3 -11.41 14.40 16.68
N SER A 4 -10.18 14.53 16.16
CA SER A 4 -9.43 15.79 16.22
C SER A 4 -10.04 16.91 15.37
N LYS A 5 -10.91 16.56 14.42
CA LYS A 5 -11.67 17.52 13.61
C LYS A 5 -12.97 17.97 14.26
N HIS A 6 -13.37 17.35 15.38
CA HIS A 6 -14.61 17.68 16.05
C HIS A 6 -14.46 19.01 16.79
N LYS A 7 -15.47 19.86 16.63
CA LYS A 7 -15.52 21.21 17.19
C LYS A 7 -16.73 21.32 18.12
N GLU A 8 -16.68 22.29 19.02
CA GLU A 8 -17.82 22.72 19.82
C GLU A 8 -18.26 24.09 19.34
N VAL A 9 -19.56 24.25 19.15
CA VAL A 9 -20.19 25.51 18.77
C VAL A 9 -20.85 26.09 20.02
N LYS A 10 -20.64 27.38 20.26
CA LYS A 10 -21.24 28.13 21.36
C LYS A 10 -21.78 29.45 20.82
N TYR A 11 -22.95 29.85 21.29
CA TYR A 11 -23.55 31.14 20.95
C TYR A 11 -23.34 32.10 22.11
N GLU A 12 -22.91 33.33 21.81
CA GLU A 12 -22.65 34.35 22.81
C GLU A 12 -23.04 35.73 22.27
N SER A 13 -23.65 36.56 23.10
CA SER A 13 -24.07 37.93 22.73
C SER A 13 -23.38 39.00 23.57
N ASP A 14 -22.76 38.65 24.70
CA ASP A 14 -21.99 39.59 25.51
C ASP A 14 -20.60 39.84 24.92
N GLN A 15 -20.26 41.12 24.68
CA GLN A 15 -18.99 41.51 24.07
C GLN A 15 -17.76 41.09 24.89
N LYS A 16 -17.84 41.10 26.23
CA LYS A 16 -16.71 40.69 27.07
C LYS A 16 -16.50 39.18 27.00
N ALA A 17 -17.58 38.41 27.03
CA ALA A 17 -17.56 36.96 26.85
C ALA A 17 -17.04 36.56 25.47
N ILE A 18 -17.48 37.24 24.40
CA ILE A 18 -16.98 37.02 23.03
C ILE A 18 -15.47 37.23 22.97
N LYS A 19 -14.97 38.38 23.45
CA LYS A 19 -13.53 38.68 23.44
C LYS A 19 -12.73 37.64 24.21
N SER A 20 -13.21 37.24 25.40
CA SER A 20 -12.57 36.18 26.19
C SER A 20 -12.51 34.83 25.47
N LYS A 21 -13.50 34.49 24.64
CA LYS A 21 -13.52 33.25 23.86
C LYS A 21 -12.58 33.30 22.65
N ILE A 22 -12.46 34.46 22.00
CA ILE A 22 -11.53 34.67 20.88
C ILE A 22 -10.08 34.53 21.37
N ASP A 23 -9.77 35.11 22.53
CA ASP A 23 -8.43 35.06 23.12
C ASP A 23 -8.06 33.67 23.67
N HIS A 24 -9.03 32.76 23.78
CA HIS A 24 -8.80 31.42 24.29
C HIS A 24 -8.05 30.55 23.25
N PHE A 25 -7.03 29.81 23.68
CA PHE A 25 -6.17 29.00 22.80
C PHE A 25 -6.88 27.89 21.98
N THR A 26 -8.14 27.58 22.32
CA THR A 26 -8.97 26.63 21.56
C THR A 26 -9.88 27.31 20.54
N PHE A 27 -9.85 28.63 20.40
CA PHE A 27 -10.62 29.33 19.39
C PHE A 27 -10.29 28.82 17.99
N HIS A 28 -11.32 28.71 17.13
CA HIS A 28 -11.15 28.26 15.76
C HIS A 28 -11.76 29.20 14.74
N GLY A 29 -12.92 29.77 15.05
CA GLY A 29 -13.60 30.70 14.16
C GLY A 29 -14.80 31.33 14.84
N LEU A 30 -15.25 32.44 14.28
CA LEU A 30 -16.42 33.18 14.71
C LEU A 30 -17.23 33.57 13.47
N GLU A 31 -18.55 33.47 13.58
CA GLU A 31 -19.49 33.94 12.57
C GLU A 31 -20.48 34.88 13.26
N GLU A 32 -20.57 36.11 12.76
CA GLU A 32 -21.49 37.11 13.30
C GLU A 32 -22.92 36.80 12.83
N LEU A 33 -23.84 36.78 13.78
CA LEU A 33 -25.28 36.73 13.57
C LEU A 33 -25.89 38.07 13.96
N ASN A 34 -27.16 38.30 13.63
CA ASN A 34 -27.81 39.60 13.86
C ASN A 34 -27.64 40.11 15.31
N ASP A 35 -27.95 39.28 16.30
CA ASP A 35 -27.96 39.68 17.71
C ASP A 35 -26.95 38.89 18.58
N ALA A 36 -26.10 38.07 17.97
CA ALA A 36 -25.16 37.18 18.67
C ALA A 36 -23.99 36.78 17.77
N CYS A 37 -23.00 36.09 18.32
CA CYS A 37 -21.93 35.44 17.56
C CYS A 37 -22.01 33.92 17.74
N GLU A 38 -21.86 33.18 16.64
CA GLU A 38 -21.55 31.76 16.68
C GLU A 38 -20.04 31.59 16.79
N ILE A 39 -19.58 31.03 17.91
CA ILE A 39 -18.16 30.82 18.20
C ILE A 39 -17.86 29.34 18.10
N THR A 40 -16.98 29.00 17.17
CA THR A 40 -16.46 27.64 16.98
C THR A 40 -15.16 27.46 17.74
N MET A 41 -15.09 26.45 18.61
CA MET A 41 -13.90 26.09 19.37
C MET A 41 -13.46 24.65 19.11
N LYS A 42 -12.16 24.39 19.22
CA LYS A 42 -11.58 23.05 19.28
C LYS A 42 -11.86 22.41 20.65
N LYS A 43 -12.08 21.10 20.68
CA LYS A 43 -12.22 20.36 21.94
C LYS A 43 -10.88 20.27 22.67
N ARG A 44 -10.85 20.66 23.95
CA ARG A 44 -9.64 20.60 24.79
C ARG A 44 -9.22 19.16 25.14
N ARG A 45 -10.20 18.28 25.33
CA ARG A 45 -9.99 16.85 25.60
C ARG A 45 -10.71 16.05 24.54
N LEU A 46 -9.98 15.19 23.86
CA LEU A 46 -10.53 14.25 22.90
C LEU A 46 -10.62 12.89 23.57
N LYS A 47 -11.84 12.40 23.79
CA LYS A 47 -12.05 11.01 24.19
C LYS A 47 -12.03 10.18 22.93
N ASN A 48 -10.93 9.46 22.68
CA ASN A 48 -10.85 8.57 21.54
C ASN A 48 -11.45 7.22 21.93
N GLU A 49 -12.60 6.89 21.33
CA GLU A 49 -13.30 5.61 21.57
C GLU A 49 -12.82 4.52 20.61
N SER A 50 -11.88 4.85 19.71
CA SER A 50 -11.30 3.86 18.80
C SER A 50 -10.43 2.88 19.60
N PRO A 51 -10.58 1.55 19.40
CA PRO A 51 -9.76 0.55 20.06
C PRO A 51 -8.37 0.50 19.41
N ILE A 52 -7.56 1.55 19.59
CA ILE A 52 -6.25 1.68 18.95
C ILE A 52 -5.34 0.50 19.28
N HIS A 53 -5.40 -0.01 20.52
CA HIS A 53 -4.63 -1.18 20.92
C HIS A 53 -4.96 -2.42 20.08
N LEU A 54 -6.24 -2.62 19.72
CA LEU A 54 -6.65 -3.70 18.85
C LEU A 54 -6.10 -3.50 17.43
N LEU A 55 -6.14 -2.28 16.90
CA LEU A 55 -5.59 -1.97 15.58
C LEU A 55 -4.08 -2.22 15.50
N ILE A 56 -3.35 -1.84 16.56
CA ILE A 56 -1.92 -2.13 16.68
C ILE A 56 -1.69 -3.63 16.69
N ALA A 57 -2.42 -4.38 17.51
CA ALA A 57 -2.27 -5.83 17.60
C ALA A 57 -2.52 -6.51 16.24
N ILE A 58 -3.61 -6.17 15.54
CA ILE A 58 -3.91 -6.70 14.21
C ILE A 58 -2.77 -6.42 13.22
N TYR A 59 -2.26 -5.19 13.21
CA TYR A 59 -1.18 -4.81 12.30
C TYR A 59 0.13 -5.55 12.60
N GLN A 60 0.47 -5.74 13.88
CA GLN A 60 1.66 -6.51 14.27
C GLN A 60 1.51 -8.00 13.93
N LEU A 61 0.32 -8.58 14.13
CA LEU A 61 0.04 -9.97 13.76
C LEU A 61 0.11 -10.19 12.25
N ALA A 62 -0.36 -9.22 11.44
CA ALA A 62 -0.25 -9.29 9.98
C ALA A 62 1.23 -9.28 9.53
N LYS A 63 2.06 -8.41 10.11
CA LYS A 63 3.51 -8.40 9.86
C LYS A 63 4.17 -9.70 10.28
N LEU A 64 3.82 -10.20 11.45
CA LEU A 64 4.34 -11.47 11.94
C LEU A 64 4.00 -12.60 10.95
N ARG A 65 2.77 -12.65 10.43
CA ARG A 65 2.38 -13.67 9.45
C ARG A 65 3.21 -13.61 8.16
N MET A 66 3.56 -12.42 7.67
CA MET A 66 4.48 -12.27 6.53
C MET A 66 5.90 -12.73 6.85
N LEU A 67 6.40 -12.41 8.06
CA LEU A 67 7.71 -12.90 8.51
C LEU A 67 7.73 -14.42 8.68
N GLN A 68 6.64 -15.00 9.17
CA GLN A 68 6.46 -16.45 9.29
C GLN A 68 6.45 -17.11 7.90
N LEU A 69 5.81 -16.51 6.89
CA LEU A 69 5.93 -16.99 5.52
C LEU A 69 7.40 -17.05 5.08
N TYR A 70 8.16 -15.99 5.35
CA TYR A 70 9.58 -15.97 4.98
C TYR A 70 10.41 -17.01 5.75
N TYR A 71 10.39 -16.99 7.09
CA TYR A 71 11.29 -17.81 7.91
C TYR A 71 10.79 -19.24 8.11
N ASP A 72 9.51 -19.43 8.41
CA ASP A 72 8.95 -20.72 8.81
C ASP A 72 8.46 -21.55 7.61
N CYS A 73 8.37 -20.95 6.43
CA CYS A 73 8.01 -21.63 5.18
C CYS A 73 9.14 -21.53 4.14
N ILE A 74 9.41 -20.35 3.58
CA ILE A 74 10.33 -20.23 2.44
C ILE A 74 11.78 -20.59 2.83
N ASP A 75 12.38 -19.91 3.81
CA ASP A 75 13.76 -20.16 4.26
C ASP A 75 13.91 -21.56 4.91
N PHE A 76 12.84 -22.07 5.52
CA PHE A 76 12.81 -23.41 6.08
C PHE A 76 12.94 -24.48 4.98
N TYR A 77 12.08 -24.46 3.97
CA TYR A 77 12.01 -25.52 2.95
C TYR A 77 13.00 -25.37 1.78
N PHE A 78 13.44 -24.15 1.46
CA PHE A 78 14.29 -23.87 0.31
C PHE A 78 15.69 -23.45 0.76
N ASP A 79 16.72 -23.78 -0.02
CA ASP A 79 18.04 -23.18 0.18
C ASP A 79 18.04 -21.72 -0.27
N ARG A 80 18.78 -20.86 0.41
CA ARG A 80 18.89 -19.44 0.03
C ARG A 80 19.58 -19.25 -1.33
N SER A 81 20.28 -20.25 -1.86
CA SER A 81 20.77 -20.24 -3.24
C SER A 81 19.67 -20.40 -4.28
N ASP A 82 18.53 -20.98 -3.89
CA ASP A 82 17.48 -21.40 -4.83
C ASP A 82 16.31 -20.41 -4.90
N PHE A 83 16.35 -19.33 -4.12
CA PHE A 83 15.37 -18.26 -4.21
C PHE A 83 15.95 -16.88 -3.90
N GLN A 84 15.34 -15.85 -4.47
CA GLN A 84 15.61 -14.46 -4.16
C GLN A 84 14.29 -13.76 -3.81
N TYR A 85 14.24 -13.19 -2.61
CA TYR A 85 13.10 -12.38 -2.18
C TYR A 85 13.24 -10.97 -2.76
N GLN A 86 12.27 -10.53 -3.56
CA GLN A 86 12.39 -9.33 -4.40
C GLN A 86 11.64 -8.11 -3.84
N GLU A 87 10.38 -8.29 -3.40
CA GLU A 87 9.55 -7.20 -2.87
C GLU A 87 8.52 -7.77 -1.87
N MET A 88 8.15 -6.98 -0.87
CA MET A 88 7.02 -7.24 0.02
C MET A 88 6.17 -5.99 0.16
N ASP A 89 4.88 -6.07 -0.15
CA ASP A 89 3.93 -5.00 0.15
C ASP A 89 2.74 -5.54 0.95
N THR A 90 2.71 -5.19 2.24
CA THR A 90 1.62 -5.45 3.20
C THR A 90 1.30 -6.93 3.44
N ASP A 91 0.69 -7.60 2.47
CA ASP A 91 0.19 -8.97 2.49
C ASP A 91 0.59 -9.76 1.23
N SER A 92 1.49 -9.20 0.41
CA SER A 92 2.04 -9.82 -0.80
C SER A 92 3.55 -9.98 -0.72
N ALA A 93 4.06 -11.04 -1.34
CA ALA A 93 5.48 -11.38 -1.42
C ALA A 93 5.83 -11.75 -2.86
N TYR A 94 6.88 -11.15 -3.41
CA TYR A 94 7.42 -11.47 -4.73
C TYR A 94 8.75 -12.20 -4.53
N ILE A 95 8.80 -13.44 -5.01
CA ILE A 95 9.93 -14.35 -4.80
C ILE A 95 10.29 -14.96 -6.15
N ALA A 96 11.55 -14.80 -6.55
CA ALA A 96 12.10 -15.51 -7.68
C ALA A 96 12.67 -16.84 -7.20
N PHE A 97 12.40 -17.92 -7.94
CA PHE A 97 12.94 -19.24 -7.66
C PHE A 97 13.88 -19.71 -8.78
N GLY A 98 14.80 -20.61 -8.46
CA GLY A 98 15.79 -21.14 -9.42
C GLY A 98 15.29 -22.22 -10.38
N SER A 99 14.05 -22.68 -10.24
CA SER A 99 13.41 -23.67 -11.14
C SER A 99 11.95 -23.31 -11.40
N GLU A 100 11.44 -23.66 -12.59
CA GLU A 100 10.02 -23.59 -12.94
C GLU A 100 9.15 -24.46 -11.99
N ASN A 101 9.65 -25.63 -11.59
CA ASN A 101 8.96 -26.53 -10.65
C ASN A 101 9.54 -26.43 -9.25
N SER A 102 9.72 -25.22 -8.72
CA SER A 102 10.50 -24.96 -7.51
C SER A 102 10.00 -25.74 -6.29
N PHE A 103 8.68 -25.87 -6.12
CA PHE A 103 8.07 -26.64 -5.02
C PHE A 103 8.24 -28.17 -5.15
N GLN A 104 8.86 -28.66 -6.22
CA GLN A 104 9.24 -30.06 -6.40
C GLN A 104 10.77 -30.20 -6.40
N ASP A 105 11.45 -29.30 -7.09
CA ASP A 105 12.89 -29.41 -7.38
C ASP A 105 13.76 -28.77 -6.29
N CYS A 106 13.37 -27.59 -5.80
CA CYS A 106 14.18 -26.74 -4.92
C CYS A 106 13.92 -26.97 -3.42
N ILE A 107 13.01 -27.88 -3.07
CA ILE A 107 12.79 -28.25 -1.67
C ILE A 107 13.94 -29.14 -1.19
N LYS A 108 14.57 -28.74 -0.08
CA LYS A 108 15.62 -29.49 0.62
C LYS A 108 15.21 -30.95 0.76
N ALA A 109 16.10 -31.86 0.32
CA ALA A 109 15.75 -33.27 0.14
C ALA A 109 15.20 -33.92 1.41
N GLU A 110 15.78 -33.59 2.57
CA GLU A 110 15.42 -34.06 3.89
C GLU A 110 14.08 -33.51 4.41
N LEU A 111 13.56 -32.42 3.84
CA LEU A 111 12.30 -31.79 4.24
C LEU A 111 11.13 -32.10 3.30
N ARG A 112 11.33 -32.86 2.22
CA ARG A 112 10.28 -33.13 1.22
C ARG A 112 9.05 -33.81 1.81
N ASP A 113 9.23 -34.78 2.69
CA ASP A 113 8.11 -35.48 3.32
C ASP A 113 7.41 -34.61 4.36
N HIS A 114 8.17 -33.79 5.09
CA HIS A 114 7.61 -32.78 5.99
C HIS A 114 6.78 -31.75 5.21
N PHE A 115 7.30 -31.25 4.08
CA PHE A 115 6.58 -30.30 3.23
C PHE A 115 5.26 -30.88 2.71
N LYS A 116 5.26 -32.14 2.23
CA LYS A 116 4.02 -32.79 1.76
C LYS A 116 2.94 -32.85 2.85
N GLN A 117 3.33 -33.04 4.12
CA GLN A 117 2.41 -33.11 5.25
C GLN A 117 1.91 -31.73 5.69
N HIS A 118 2.75 -30.69 5.55
CA HIS A 118 2.50 -29.37 6.13
C HIS A 118 2.26 -28.23 5.11
N LYS A 119 2.34 -28.48 3.80
CA LYS A 119 2.16 -27.43 2.78
C LYS A 119 0.79 -26.74 2.88
N TYR A 120 -0.23 -27.44 3.35
CA TYR A 120 -1.58 -26.90 3.51
C TYR A 120 -1.79 -26.07 4.78
N ASP A 121 -0.77 -25.93 5.63
CA ASP A 121 -0.75 -24.94 6.72
C ASP A 121 -0.45 -23.52 6.19
N TRP A 122 0.06 -23.45 4.96
CA TRP A 122 0.50 -22.23 4.29
C TRP A 122 -0.33 -21.93 3.04
N PHE A 123 -0.62 -22.96 2.24
CA PHE A 123 -1.20 -22.82 0.91
C PHE A 123 -2.56 -23.54 0.77
N PRO A 124 -3.48 -23.03 -0.06
CA PRO A 124 -4.72 -23.72 -0.39
C PRO A 124 -4.51 -25.16 -0.85
N ARG A 125 -5.43 -26.05 -0.48
CA ARG A 125 -5.41 -27.44 -0.95
C ARG A 125 -5.59 -27.52 -2.46
N ASP A 126 -4.70 -28.24 -3.12
CA ASP A 126 -4.58 -28.31 -4.59
C ASP A 126 -5.20 -29.57 -5.21
N TYR A 127 -5.56 -30.58 -4.41
CA TYR A 127 -6.14 -31.85 -4.89
C TYR A 127 -7.61 -31.74 -5.35
N ASN A 128 -8.32 -30.66 -4.99
CA ASN A 128 -9.72 -30.45 -5.38
C ASN A 128 -9.99 -28.95 -5.62
N LYS A 129 -10.52 -28.61 -6.80
CA LYS A 129 -10.78 -27.22 -7.21
C LYS A 129 -11.82 -26.48 -6.35
N GLU A 130 -12.82 -27.17 -5.83
CA GLU A 130 -13.85 -26.59 -4.94
C GLU A 130 -13.27 -26.28 -3.56
N VAL A 131 -12.50 -27.22 -3.02
CA VAL A 131 -11.78 -27.04 -1.75
C VAL A 131 -10.76 -25.89 -1.89
N ALA A 132 -10.00 -25.84 -2.98
CA ALA A 132 -9.07 -24.75 -3.27
C ALA A 132 -9.76 -23.38 -3.28
N LYS A 133 -10.95 -23.28 -3.89
CA LYS A 133 -11.73 -22.02 -3.92
C LYS A 133 -12.15 -21.56 -2.53
N PHE A 134 -12.48 -22.50 -1.64
CA PHE A 134 -12.81 -22.20 -0.25
C PHE A 134 -11.56 -21.78 0.53
N ASP A 135 -10.47 -22.54 0.41
CA ASP A 135 -9.22 -22.28 1.13
C ASP A 135 -8.58 -20.94 0.76
N ARG A 136 -8.72 -20.49 -0.50
CA ARG A 136 -8.30 -19.15 -0.94
C ARG A 136 -9.01 -18.01 -0.20
N ARG A 137 -10.07 -18.29 0.56
CA ARG A 137 -10.82 -17.33 1.39
C ARG A 137 -10.55 -17.52 2.88
N ILE A 138 -9.79 -18.54 3.27
CA ILE A 138 -9.41 -18.76 4.66
C ILE A 138 -8.36 -17.71 5.05
N PRO A 139 -8.60 -16.92 6.11
CA PRO A 139 -7.65 -15.92 6.58
C PRO A 139 -6.29 -16.54 6.92
N GLY A 140 -5.20 -15.88 6.51
CA GLY A 140 -3.84 -16.29 6.82
C GLY A 140 -3.23 -17.31 5.84
N MET A 141 -4.00 -17.81 4.88
CA MET A 141 -3.48 -18.65 3.79
C MET A 141 -2.86 -17.78 2.69
N PHE A 142 -1.74 -18.24 2.15
CA PHE A 142 -1.06 -17.61 1.02
C PHE A 142 -1.47 -18.30 -0.27
N LYS A 143 -1.78 -17.52 -1.29
CA LYS A 143 -2.20 -18.02 -2.59
C LYS A 143 -1.31 -17.40 -3.66
N ASP A 144 -1.05 -18.17 -4.70
CA ASP A 144 -0.49 -17.59 -5.91
C ASP A 144 -1.53 -16.65 -6.55
N GLU A 145 -1.09 -15.41 -6.77
CA GLU A 145 -1.84 -14.36 -7.44
C GLU A 145 -1.30 -14.05 -8.84
N TRP A 146 -0.02 -14.31 -9.08
CA TRP A 146 0.67 -13.91 -10.30
C TRP A 146 2.04 -14.60 -10.40
N SER A 147 2.32 -15.20 -11.57
CA SER A 147 3.60 -15.83 -11.90
C SER A 147 4.05 -15.40 -13.29
N ASP A 148 5.31 -14.99 -13.39
CA ASP A 148 6.02 -14.50 -14.59
C ASP A 148 7.52 -14.84 -14.47
N ASP A 149 8.24 -14.70 -15.59
CA ASP A 149 9.65 -15.06 -15.71
C ASP A 149 10.61 -13.91 -15.40
N ALA A 150 10.12 -12.66 -15.45
CA ALA A 150 10.93 -11.47 -15.18
C ALA A 150 10.23 -10.50 -14.24
N MET A 151 11.04 -9.86 -13.39
CA MET A 151 10.62 -8.78 -12.51
C MET A 151 11.74 -7.75 -12.34
N VAL A 152 11.38 -6.47 -12.39
CA VAL A 152 12.25 -5.37 -11.94
C VAL A 152 11.60 -4.67 -10.76
N SER A 153 12.27 -4.72 -9.60
CA SER A 153 11.88 -4.02 -8.38
C SER A 153 12.68 -2.74 -8.21
N LEU A 154 11.97 -1.62 -8.08
CA LEU A 154 12.51 -0.31 -7.72
C LEU A 154 12.09 0.00 -6.26
N PRO A 155 12.44 1.17 -5.70
CA PRO A 155 12.05 1.51 -4.33
C PRO A 155 10.54 1.41 -4.09
N SER A 156 10.17 1.09 -2.84
CA SER A 156 8.86 0.63 -2.38
C SER A 156 7.65 0.92 -3.28
N LYS A 157 6.90 -0.13 -3.64
CA LYS A 157 5.65 -0.08 -4.44
C LYS A 157 5.85 0.33 -5.90
N ASN A 158 7.08 0.31 -6.40
CA ASN A 158 7.40 0.51 -7.82
C ASN A 158 8.05 -0.76 -8.36
N HIS A 159 7.29 -1.55 -9.11
CA HIS A 159 7.78 -2.79 -9.68
C HIS A 159 7.02 -3.15 -10.95
N ILE A 160 7.64 -3.96 -11.80
CA ILE A 160 7.02 -4.53 -12.98
C ILE A 160 7.33 -6.02 -13.04
N CYS A 161 6.32 -6.84 -13.31
CA CYS A 161 6.46 -8.25 -13.67
C CYS A 161 6.02 -8.41 -15.13
N TYR A 162 6.75 -9.21 -15.90
CA TYR A 162 6.46 -9.42 -17.31
C TYR A 162 7.04 -10.75 -17.81
N LEU A 163 6.50 -11.23 -18.93
CA LEU A 163 7.14 -12.27 -19.74
C LEU A 163 7.92 -11.59 -20.88
N PRO A 164 9.24 -11.81 -21.01
CA PRO A 164 10.05 -11.16 -22.05
C PRO A 164 9.54 -11.41 -23.48
N ASP A 165 8.96 -12.58 -23.72
CA ASP A 165 8.50 -13.01 -25.04
C ASP A 165 7.01 -12.66 -25.34
N GLU A 166 6.27 -12.12 -24.36
CA GLU A 166 4.85 -11.76 -24.53
C GLU A 166 4.59 -10.26 -24.32
N SER A 167 3.95 -9.63 -25.31
CA SER A 167 3.66 -8.18 -25.25
C SER A 167 2.49 -7.79 -24.33
N TYR A 168 1.68 -8.75 -23.87
CA TYR A 168 0.40 -8.47 -23.20
C TYR A 168 0.32 -8.91 -21.74
N LYS A 169 1.29 -9.70 -21.25
CA LYS A 169 1.32 -10.20 -19.88
C LYS A 169 2.28 -9.39 -19.03
N VAL A 170 1.79 -8.23 -18.57
CA VAL A 170 2.55 -7.28 -17.75
C VAL A 170 1.73 -6.87 -16.52
N LYS A 171 2.35 -6.94 -15.34
CA LYS A 171 1.81 -6.38 -14.09
C LYS A 171 2.70 -5.24 -13.62
N VAL A 172 2.25 -4.01 -13.80
CA VAL A 172 2.97 -2.81 -13.36
C VAL A 172 2.37 -2.25 -12.07
N SER A 173 3.24 -1.80 -11.17
CA SER A 173 2.90 -0.95 -10.04
C SER A 173 3.87 0.21 -10.02
N ALA A 174 3.35 1.44 -10.06
CA ALA A 174 4.10 2.66 -9.87
C ALA A 174 3.32 3.60 -8.95
N LYS A 175 3.79 3.79 -7.72
CA LYS A 175 3.05 4.53 -6.71
C LYS A 175 3.12 6.04 -6.97
N GLY A 176 1.95 6.67 -7.00
CA GLY A 176 1.85 8.12 -7.08
C GLY A 176 1.78 8.65 -8.51
N VAL A 177 1.87 7.79 -9.52
CA VAL A 177 1.68 8.10 -10.94
C VAL A 177 0.45 7.37 -11.50
N GLN A 178 -0.23 8.00 -12.46
CA GLN A 178 -1.42 7.45 -13.11
C GLN A 178 -1.04 6.40 -14.15
N GLN A 179 -1.68 5.23 -14.09
CA GLN A 179 -1.36 4.07 -14.94
C GLN A 179 -2.52 3.68 -15.88
N GLU A 180 -3.74 4.15 -15.58
CA GLU A 180 -4.93 3.78 -16.35
C GLU A 180 -5.01 4.51 -17.70
N ARG A 181 -5.63 3.84 -18.68
CA ARG A 181 -5.95 4.40 -20.01
C ARG A 181 -4.72 4.88 -20.80
N GLY A 182 -3.64 4.10 -20.77
CA GLY A 182 -2.39 4.41 -21.50
C GLY A 182 -1.61 5.59 -20.92
N ARG A 183 -1.94 6.06 -19.72
CA ARG A 183 -1.20 7.16 -19.09
C ARG A 183 0.17 6.67 -18.65
N ASN A 184 1.20 7.45 -19.01
CA ASN A 184 2.60 7.16 -18.71
C ASN A 184 3.09 5.82 -19.26
N GLU A 185 2.46 5.26 -20.29
CA GLU A 185 2.90 3.99 -20.91
C GLU A 185 4.30 4.09 -21.53
N ASP A 186 4.71 5.29 -21.94
CA ASP A 186 6.04 5.62 -22.44
C ASP A 186 7.15 5.50 -21.37
N VAL A 187 6.75 5.51 -20.09
CA VAL A 187 7.61 5.40 -18.91
C VAL A 187 7.38 4.08 -18.15
N LEU A 188 6.15 3.57 -18.12
CA LEU A 188 5.73 2.42 -17.31
C LEU A 188 5.78 1.12 -18.13
N ASN A 189 6.95 0.78 -18.64
CA ASN A 189 7.19 -0.43 -19.44
C ASN A 189 8.53 -1.09 -19.06
N PRO A 190 8.75 -2.37 -19.42
CA PRO A 190 9.95 -3.12 -19.02
C PRO A 190 11.26 -2.40 -19.31
N ASP A 191 11.45 -1.92 -20.55
CA ASP A 191 12.66 -1.23 -20.99
C ASP A 191 13.02 -0.05 -20.08
N ARG A 192 12.01 0.71 -19.65
CA ARG A 192 12.20 1.89 -18.79
C ARG A 192 12.54 1.50 -17.36
N PHE A 193 11.92 0.47 -16.81
CA PHE A 193 12.28 -0.07 -15.50
C PHE A 193 13.73 -0.59 -15.50
N GLU A 194 14.13 -1.36 -16.52
CA GLU A 194 15.50 -1.82 -16.67
C GLU A 194 16.49 -0.66 -16.83
N THR A 195 16.13 0.36 -17.61
CA THR A 195 16.96 1.56 -17.81
C THR A 195 17.22 2.29 -16.49
N VAL A 196 16.21 2.41 -15.61
CA VAL A 196 16.38 3.01 -14.28
C VAL A 196 17.45 2.29 -13.48
N VAL A 197 17.45 0.96 -13.49
CA VAL A 197 18.44 0.14 -12.77
C VAL A 197 19.82 0.22 -13.41
N ARG A 198 19.88 0.07 -14.75
CA ARG A 198 21.13 0.03 -15.52
C ARG A 198 21.86 1.36 -15.50
N ASP A 199 21.12 2.44 -15.74
CA ASP A 199 21.70 3.78 -15.90
C ASP A 199 21.66 4.59 -14.60
N ARG A 200 21.01 4.06 -13.55
CA ARG A 200 20.90 4.66 -12.21
C ARG A 200 20.22 6.03 -12.23
N ILE A 201 19.16 6.16 -13.03
CA ILE A 201 18.43 7.41 -13.26
C ILE A 201 17.02 7.37 -12.67
N THR A 202 16.46 8.54 -12.38
CA THR A 202 15.04 8.67 -12.02
C THR A 202 14.26 9.17 -13.24
N LEU A 203 13.21 8.44 -13.61
CA LEU A 203 12.30 8.86 -14.68
C LEU A 203 11.10 9.62 -14.12
N GLN A 204 10.61 10.59 -14.88
CA GLN A 204 9.46 11.40 -14.53
C GLN A 204 8.20 10.93 -15.27
N GLY A 205 7.05 11.14 -14.65
CA GLY A 205 5.73 10.91 -15.24
C GLY A 205 4.79 12.05 -14.95
N THR A 206 3.67 12.06 -15.64
CA THR A 206 2.69 13.14 -15.62
C THR A 206 1.36 12.63 -15.09
N ASN A 207 0.84 13.31 -14.07
CA ASN A 207 -0.53 13.13 -13.60
C ASN A 207 -1.41 14.29 -14.08
N LYS A 208 -2.61 13.97 -14.54
CA LYS A 208 -3.62 14.97 -14.91
C LYS A 208 -4.84 14.79 -14.03
N ALA A 209 -5.31 15.86 -13.42
CA ALA A 209 -6.45 15.82 -12.52
C ALA A 209 -7.20 17.16 -12.54
N PHE A 210 -8.33 17.20 -11.85
CA PHE A 210 -9.11 18.41 -11.64
C PHE A 210 -9.31 18.63 -10.14
N GLY A 211 -9.50 19.89 -9.76
CA GLY A 211 -9.75 20.29 -8.39
C GLY A 211 -10.67 21.49 -8.33
N LEU A 212 -11.31 21.71 -7.18
CA LEU A 212 -12.08 22.92 -6.93
C LEU A 212 -11.12 24.03 -6.48
N SER A 213 -11.07 25.12 -7.22
CA SER A 213 -10.37 26.33 -6.79
C SER A 213 -11.14 26.96 -5.63
N LYS A 214 -10.46 27.17 -4.50
CA LYS A 214 -11.06 27.82 -3.32
C LYS A 214 -11.38 29.30 -3.56
N GLU A 215 -10.62 29.94 -4.45
CA GLU A 215 -10.75 31.36 -4.76
C GLU A 215 -11.88 31.62 -5.75
N SER A 216 -11.87 30.93 -6.89
CA SER A 216 -12.86 31.13 -7.96
C SER A 216 -14.11 30.26 -7.80
N LYS A 217 -14.13 29.33 -6.83
CA LYS A 217 -15.17 28.30 -6.66
C LYS A 217 -15.47 27.51 -7.95
N SER A 218 -14.52 27.46 -8.88
CA SER A 218 -14.65 26.78 -10.16
C SER A 218 -13.77 25.53 -10.24
N ILE A 219 -14.12 24.62 -11.15
CA ILE A 219 -13.29 23.44 -11.44
C ILE A 219 -12.09 23.90 -12.28
N ILE A 220 -10.89 23.59 -11.81
CA ILE A 220 -9.64 23.81 -12.55
C ILE A 220 -9.01 22.46 -12.89
N ALA A 221 -8.48 22.35 -14.11
CA ALA A 221 -7.65 21.22 -14.50
C ALA A 221 -6.18 21.55 -14.20
N TYR A 222 -5.43 20.58 -13.72
CA TYR A 222 -4.00 20.73 -13.49
C TYR A 222 -3.23 19.50 -13.98
N THR A 223 -1.98 19.75 -14.32
CA THR A 223 -1.01 18.74 -14.71
C THR A 223 0.15 18.82 -13.72
N GLN A 224 0.57 17.68 -13.19
CA GLN A 224 1.66 17.58 -12.23
C GLN A 224 2.70 16.60 -12.74
N THR A 225 3.92 17.06 -12.92
CA THR A 225 5.09 16.22 -13.14
C THR A 225 5.56 15.64 -11.80
N LYS A 226 5.84 14.34 -11.77
CA LYS A 226 6.32 13.63 -10.58
C LYS A 226 7.45 12.68 -10.96
N SER A 227 8.27 12.31 -9.98
CA SER A 227 9.12 11.12 -10.09
C SER A 227 8.21 9.90 -10.28
N ALA A 228 8.32 9.23 -11.42
CA ALA A 228 7.54 8.04 -11.75
C ALA A 228 8.27 6.78 -11.33
N LEU A 229 9.51 6.63 -11.80
CA LEU A 229 10.36 5.49 -11.50
C LEU A 229 11.65 6.03 -10.85
N PRO A 230 11.69 6.10 -9.50
CA PRO A 230 12.89 6.55 -8.80
C PRO A 230 13.94 5.44 -8.76
N TYR A 231 15.22 5.78 -8.93
CA TYR A 231 16.31 4.83 -8.65
C TYR A 231 16.55 4.65 -7.13
N PHE A 232 16.40 5.74 -6.36
CA PHE A 232 16.48 5.74 -4.91
C PHE A 232 15.27 6.40 -4.28
N ASN A 233 14.91 5.99 -3.05
CA ASN A 233 13.97 6.77 -2.25
C ASN A 233 14.59 8.13 -1.93
N ASP A 234 13.92 9.20 -2.33
CA ASP A 234 14.23 10.54 -1.85
C ASP A 234 14.03 10.56 -0.32
N LYS A 235 15.09 10.88 0.44
CA LYS A 235 15.07 10.93 1.91
C LYS A 235 14.28 12.11 2.43
#